data_AF-A0A2M7PKM5-F1
#
_entry.id   AF-A0A2M7PKM5-F1
#
_cell.length_a   1.000
_cell.length_b   1.000
_cell.length_c   1.000
_cell.angle_alpha   90.00
_cell.angle_beta   90.00
_cell.angle_gamma   90.00
#
_symmetry.space_group_name_H-M   'P 1'
#
loop_
_entity.id
_entity.type
_entity.pdbx_description
1 polymer ?
#
loop_
_entity_poly.entity_id
_entity_poly.type
_entity_poly.pdbx_seq_one_letter_code
_entity_poly.pdbx_strand_id
1 'polypeptide(L)'
;FLVVELMRQGRTPQQACEEAIMRIISKYPDLEKTKGGIMQVGYIAVNKKGEVGAYSMVPGFQYALYQNNENQLFDSRSYYSK
;
A
#
# COMPACT_ATOMS: atom_id res chain seq x y z
N PHE A 1 0.86 12.73 -2.11
CA PHE A 1 -0.11 13.14 -3.14
C PHE A 1 -0.47 12.01 -4.11
N LEU A 2 0.51 11.20 -4.56
CA LEU A 2 0.32 10.18 -5.61
C LEU A 2 -0.89 9.22 -5.44
N VAL A 3 -1.04 8.55 -4.29
CA VAL A 3 -2.14 7.58 -4.08
C VAL A 3 -3.52 8.23 -4.26
N VAL A 4 -3.72 9.42 -3.69
CA VAL A 4 -4.99 10.16 -3.81
C VAL A 4 -5.22 10.64 -5.24
N GLU A 5 -4.17 11.04 -5.94
CA GLU A 5 -4.24 11.44 -7.35
C GLU A 5 -4.63 10.28 -8.27
N LEU A 6 -4.10 9.09 -8.04
CA LEU A 6 -4.50 7.88 -8.77
C LEU A 6 -5.98 7.55 -8.54
N MET A 7 -6.48 7.70 -7.31
CA MET A 7 -7.91 7.55 -7.03
C MET A 7 -8.75 8.63 -7.72
N ARG A 8 -8.25 9.88 -7.80
CA ARG A 8 -8.90 10.96 -8.56
C ARG A 8 -9.02 10.61 -10.05
N GLN A 9 -8.07 9.84 -10.59
CA GLN A 9 -8.06 9.33 -11.97
C GLN A 9 -8.94 8.08 -12.17
N GLY A 10 -9.66 7.63 -11.15
CA GLY A 10 -10.61 6.52 -11.25
C GLY A 10 -10.09 5.17 -10.76
N ARG A 11 -8.87 5.10 -10.20
CA ARG A 11 -8.38 3.87 -9.57
C ARG A 11 -9.10 3.59 -8.26
N THR A 12 -9.31 2.31 -7.95
CA THR A 12 -9.72 1.91 -6.60
C THR A 12 -8.58 2.20 -5.61
N PRO A 13 -8.86 2.33 -4.30
CA PRO A 13 -7.82 2.50 -3.28
C PRO A 13 -6.73 1.43 -3.35
N GLN A 14 -7.14 0.18 -3.60
CA GLN A 14 -6.21 -0.94 -3.74
C GLN A 14 -5.26 -0.77 -4.93
N GLN A 15 -5.81 -0.45 -6.10
CA GLN A 15 -5.02 -0.21 -7.30
C GLN A 15 -4.06 0.99 -7.12
N ALA A 16 -4.53 2.04 -6.44
CA ALA A 16 -3.72 3.22 -6.18
C ALA A 16 -2.54 2.94 -5.24
N CYS A 17 -2.75 2.13 -4.19
CA CYS A 17 -1.69 1.69 -3.29
C CYS A 17 -0.65 0.82 -4.02
N GLU A 18 -1.10 -0.14 -4.83
CA GLU A 18 -0.22 -1.00 -5.63
C GLU A 18 0.63 -0.19 -6.62
N GLU A 19 0.00 0.66 -7.43
CA GLU A 19 0.71 1.46 -8.42
C GLU A 19 1.70 2.44 -7.77
N ALA A 20 1.39 2.97 -6.59
CA ALA A 20 2.32 3.82 -5.86
C ALA A 20 3.58 3.06 -5.40
N ILE A 21 3.43 1.84 -4.89
CA ILE A 21 4.57 0.98 -4.53
C ILE A 21 5.40 0.63 -5.76
N MET A 22 4.74 0.24 -6.86
CA MET A 22 5.43 -0.06 -8.13
C MET A 22 6.26 1.13 -8.63
N ARG A 23 5.72 2.35 -8.56
CA ARG A 23 6.47 3.57 -8.94
C ARG A 23 7.69 3.81 -8.06
N ILE A 24 7.63 3.48 -6.77
CA ILE A 24 8.80 3.60 -5.88
C ILE A 24 9.88 2.60 -6.27
N ILE A 25 9.51 1.33 -6.50
CA ILE A 25 10.44 0.27 -6.92
C ILE A 25 11.10 0.62 -8.25
N SER A 26 10.32 1.05 -9.24
CA SER A 26 10.87 1.45 -10.55
C SER A 26 11.77 2.68 -10.47
N LYS A 27 11.49 3.62 -9.56
CA LYS A 27 12.29 4.84 -9.38
C LYS A 27 13.59 4.58 -8.63
N TYR A 28 13.60 3.61 -7.74
CA TYR A 28 14.74 3.29 -6.89
C TYR A 28 15.04 1.78 -6.93
N PRO A 29 15.62 1.28 -8.04
CA PRO A 29 15.83 -0.16 -8.24
C PRO A 29 16.85 -0.78 -7.26
N ASP A 30 17.72 0.02 -6.66
CA ASP A 30 18.74 -0.44 -5.70
C ASP A 30 18.29 -0.36 -4.23
N LEU A 31 17.01 -0.14 -3.94
CA LEU A 31 16.46 -0.10 -2.57
C LEU A 31 16.72 -1.38 -1.77
N GLU A 32 16.85 -2.52 -2.44
CA GLU A 32 17.17 -3.79 -1.79
C GLU A 32 18.64 -3.89 -1.33
N LYS A 33 19.54 -3.10 -1.91
CA LYS A 33 20.99 -3.21 -1.70
C LYS A 33 21.52 -2.23 -0.65
N THR A 34 20.63 -1.57 0.10
CA THR A 34 21.07 -0.60 1.11
C THR A 34 21.60 -1.32 2.35
N LYS A 35 22.60 -0.72 3.02
CA LYS A 35 23.28 -1.31 4.20
C LYS A 35 22.34 -1.59 5.40
N GLY A 36 21.08 -1.14 5.35
CA GLY A 36 20.07 -1.34 6.39
C GLY A 36 18.96 -2.33 6.04
N GLY A 37 19.08 -3.07 4.93
CA GLY A 37 18.03 -3.96 4.42
C GLY A 37 17.13 -3.30 3.38
N ILE A 38 16.01 -3.93 3.07
CA ILE A 38 15.03 -3.41 2.10
C ILE A 38 14.26 -2.26 2.77
N MET A 39 14.24 -1.08 2.13
CA MET A 39 13.40 0.04 2.59
C MET A 39 11.92 -0.38 2.59
N GLN A 40 11.24 -0.27 3.73
CA GLN A 40 9.81 -0.54 3.79
C GLN A 40 8.99 0.72 3.47
N VAL A 41 7.98 0.55 2.61
CA VAL A 41 6.91 1.53 2.37
C VAL A 41 5.58 0.78 2.32
N GLY A 42 4.57 1.29 3.02
CA GLY A 42 3.21 0.77 2.97
C GLY A 42 2.20 1.90 2.85
N TYR A 43 1.11 1.64 2.12
CA TYR A 43 -0.02 2.55 2.01
C TYR A 43 -1.30 1.87 2.48
N ILE A 44 -2.15 2.66 3.13
CA ILE A 44 -3.57 2.36 3.38
C ILE A 44 -4.34 3.55 2.81
N ALA A 45 -5.39 3.27 2.05
CA ALA A 45 -6.21 4.29 1.42
C ALA A 45 -7.69 3.95 1.53
N VAL A 46 -8.50 5.00 1.56
CA VAL A 46 -9.97 4.94 1.53
C VAL A 46 -10.48 5.99 0.56
N ASN A 47 -11.54 5.67 -0.19
CA ASN A 47 -12.20 6.63 -1.07
C ASN A 47 -13.57 7.09 -0.52
N LYS A 48 -14.24 8.00 -1.23
CA LYS A 48 -15.54 8.55 -0.82
C LYS A 48 -16.69 7.54 -0.84
N LYS A 49 -16.51 6.37 -1.47
CA LYS A 49 -17.48 5.26 -1.45
C LYS A 49 -17.26 4.32 -0.25
N GLY A 50 -16.23 4.54 0.55
CA GLY A 50 -15.86 3.68 1.66
C GLY A 50 -15.09 2.42 1.25
N GLU A 51 -14.68 2.30 -0.02
CA GLU A 51 -13.75 1.24 -0.44
C GLU A 51 -12.40 1.47 0.24
N VAL A 52 -11.72 0.38 0.62
CA VAL A 52 -10.42 0.41 1.31
C VAL A 52 -9.42 -0.41 0.51
N GLY A 53 -8.16 -0.02 0.55
CA GLY A 53 -7.06 -0.78 -0.04
C GLY A 53 -5.75 -0.53 0.68
N ALA A 54 -4.92 -1.56 0.72
CA ALA A 54 -3.59 -1.49 1.31
C ALA A 54 -2.60 -2.32 0.51
N TYR A 55 -1.37 -1.82 0.40
CA TYR A 55 -0.27 -2.53 -0.24
C TYR A 55 1.06 -2.06 0.32
N SER A 56 2.01 -2.97 0.43
CA SER A 56 3.33 -2.70 1.01
C SER A 56 4.48 -3.19 0.13
N MET A 57 5.68 -2.72 0.42
CA MET A 57 6.89 -3.18 -0.26
C MET A 57 7.30 -4.55 0.29
N VAL A 58 7.54 -4.66 1.60
CA VAL A 58 7.88 -5.94 2.26
C VAL A 58 6.71 -6.53 3.05
N PRO A 59 6.63 -7.86 3.22
CA PRO A 59 5.58 -8.53 3.98
C PRO A 59 5.49 -8.09 5.45
N GLY A 60 4.32 -8.28 6.06
CA GLY A 60 4.09 -8.06 7.49
C GLY A 60 3.49 -6.70 7.84
N PHE A 61 3.17 -5.86 6.85
CA PHE A 61 2.41 -4.64 7.07
C PHE A 61 0.92 -4.95 7.25
N GLN A 62 0.36 -4.51 8.38
CA GLN A 62 -1.03 -4.73 8.77
C GLN A 62 -1.77 -3.40 8.95
N TYR A 63 -3.09 -3.43 8.85
CA TYR A 63 -3.95 -2.29 9.14
C TYR A 63 -5.22 -2.71 9.89
N ALA A 64 -5.68 -1.84 10.79
CA ALA A 64 -6.97 -2.02 11.46
C ALA A 64 -8.06 -1.30 10.67
N LEU A 65 -9.19 -1.97 10.46
CA LEU A 65 -10.37 -1.40 9.84
C LEU A 65 -11.55 -1.56 10.81
N TYR A 66 -12.11 -0.41 11.18
CA TYR A 66 -13.36 -0.35 11.91
C TYR A 66 -14.50 -0.03 10.95
N GLN A 67 -15.41 -0.98 10.76
CA GLN A 67 -16.56 -0.85 9.88
C GLN A 67 -17.70 -1.72 10.41
N ASN A 68 -18.96 -1.26 10.27
CA ASN A 68 -20.14 -2.00 10.70
C ASN A 68 -20.09 -2.45 12.17
N ASN A 69 -19.56 -1.60 13.05
CA ASN A 69 -19.39 -1.85 14.47
C ASN A 69 -18.41 -2.99 14.84
N GLU A 70 -17.58 -3.41 13.90
CA GLU A 70 -16.53 -4.40 14.10
C GLU A 70 -15.15 -3.77 13.88
N ASN A 71 -14.17 -4.16 14.69
CA ASN A 71 -12.76 -3.81 14.50
C ASN A 71 -11.97 -5.06 14.12
N GLN A 72 -11.39 -5.08 12.93
CA GLN A 72 -10.63 -6.22 12.44
C GLN A 72 -9.22 -5.79 11.99
N LEU A 73 -8.25 -6.67 12.16
CA LEU A 73 -6.87 -6.47 11.73
C LEU A 73 -6.64 -7.25 10.44
N PHE A 74 -6.17 -6.57 9.40
CA PHE A 74 -5.94 -7.14 8.08
C PHE A 74 -4.46 -7.10 7.71
N ASP A 75 -3.96 -8.19 7.12
CA ASP A 75 -2.66 -8.22 6.45
C ASP A 75 -2.77 -7.58 5.06
N SER A 76 -1.90 -6.60 4.78
CA SER A 76 -1.76 -6.09 3.42
C SER A 76 -0.99 -7.08 2.55
N ARG A 77 -1.30 -7.09 1.24
CA ARG A 77 -0.42 -7.73 0.26
C ARG A 77 0.86 -6.90 0.11
N SER A 78 1.95 -7.57 -0.26
CA SER A 78 3.26 -6.94 -0.49
C SER A 78 3.81 -7.25 -1.88
N TYR A 79 4.76 -6.44 -2.35
CA TYR A 79 5.50 -6.69 -3.58
C TYR A 79 6.50 -7.84 -3.42
N TYR A 80 7.35 -7.78 -2.39
CA TYR A 80 8.23 -8.90 -2.06
C TYR A 80 7.44 -10.01 -1.37
N SER A 81 7.79 -11.26 -1.64
CA SER A 81 7.28 -12.43 -0.93
C SER A 81 8.04 -12.67 0.37
N LYS A 82 7.41 -13.38 1.31
CA LYS A 82 8.11 -14.00 2.46
C LYS A 82 9.03 -15.12 2.00
#